data_AF-A0A258E139-F1
#
_entry.id   AF-A0A258E139-F1
#
_cell.length_a   1.000
_cell.length_b   1.000
_cell.length_c   1.000
_cell.angle_alpha   90.00
_cell.angle_beta   90.00
_cell.angle_gamma   90.00
#
_symmetry.space_group_name_H-M   'P 1'
#
loop_
_entity.id
_entity.type
_entity.pdbx_description
1 polymer ?
#
loop_
_entity_poly.entity_id
_entity_poly.type
_entity_poly.pdbx_seq_one_letter_code
_entity_poly.pdbx_strand_id
1 'polypeptide(L)'
;MDYNVVWYILVGVLLIGYAILDGFDLGVGILHLRSKGDHDRRILMNAIGPVWDGNEVWLITAGGALFAAFPNVYATAFSSFYLPFMLLLIALIFRAVSIEFRSKEANPRWRSFWDKGFSIGSIMATLLFGIAIGNVVMGFPIGSDMEYQGNFFDLLNPYSLMAGFFALTMFALHGGIYLNMKTEGELQKQIQGWIKVNYWIFVVFYLVFSGLTLYLKPEMIA
;
A
#
# COMPACT_ATOMS: atom_id res chain seq x y z
N MET A 1 -11.41 -24.81 17.63
CA MET A 1 -10.41 -23.95 16.99
C MET A 1 -9.61 -23.30 18.11
N ASP A 2 -8.29 -23.41 18.10
CA ASP A 2 -7.42 -22.76 19.10
C ASP A 2 -7.57 -21.23 19.00
N TYR A 3 -7.55 -20.51 20.12
CA TYR A 3 -7.63 -19.04 20.16
C TYR A 3 -6.53 -18.40 19.32
N ASN A 4 -5.34 -18.99 19.28
CA ASN A 4 -4.25 -18.50 18.42
C ASN A 4 -4.64 -18.55 16.93
N VAL A 5 -5.32 -19.62 16.49
CA VAL A 5 -5.80 -19.76 15.12
C VAL A 5 -6.90 -18.74 14.81
N VAL A 6 -7.82 -18.52 15.75
CA VAL A 6 -8.87 -17.49 15.60
C VAL A 6 -8.23 -16.10 15.42
N TRP A 7 -7.29 -15.73 16.29
CA TRP A 7 -6.60 -14.44 16.19
C TRP A 7 -5.75 -14.30 14.93
N TYR A 8 -5.09 -15.37 14.48
CA TYR A 8 -4.37 -15.39 13.22
C TYR A 8 -5.31 -15.07 12.03
N ILE A 9 -6.48 -15.73 11.99
CA ILE A 9 -7.50 -15.45 10.97
C ILE A 9 -7.99 -14.01 11.05
N LEU A 10 -8.26 -13.50 12.27
CA LEU A 10 -8.73 -12.12 12.47
C LEU A 10 -7.71 -11.09 11.98
N VAL A 11 -6.42 -11.28 12.28
CA VAL A 11 -5.35 -10.41 11.76
C VAL A 11 -5.32 -10.45 10.23
N GLY A 12 -5.45 -11.65 9.63
CA GLY A 12 -5.57 -11.80 8.18
C GLY A 12 -6.76 -11.03 7.60
N VAL A 13 -7.93 -11.13 8.23
CA VAL A 13 -9.14 -10.38 7.83
C VAL A 13 -8.91 -8.87 7.93
N LEU A 14 -8.26 -8.37 8.99
CA LEU A 14 -7.96 -6.95 9.15
C LEU A 14 -7.01 -6.44 8.05
N LEU A 15 -5.96 -7.19 7.74
CA LEU A 15 -5.00 -6.82 6.68
C LEU A 15 -5.63 -6.90 5.28
N ILE A 16 -6.46 -7.92 5.01
CA ILE A 16 -7.22 -8.01 3.75
C ILE A 16 -8.22 -6.86 3.66
N GLY A 17 -8.94 -6.56 4.73
CA GLY A 17 -9.86 -5.43 4.81
C GLY A 17 -9.17 -4.11 4.52
N TYR A 18 -8.00 -3.87 5.12
CA TYR A 18 -7.15 -2.71 4.80
C TYR A 18 -6.75 -2.70 3.32
N ALA A 19 -6.25 -3.80 2.77
CA ALA A 19 -5.85 -3.88 1.36
C ALA A 19 -7.01 -3.66 0.38
N ILE A 20 -8.24 -4.01 0.76
CA ILE A 20 -9.44 -3.73 -0.04
C ILE A 20 -9.83 -2.26 0.10
N LEU A 21 -9.96 -1.76 1.33
CA LEU A 21 -10.51 -0.45 1.61
C LEU A 21 -9.51 0.67 1.28
N ASP A 22 -8.34 0.63 1.89
CA ASP A 22 -7.31 1.64 1.66
C ASP A 22 -6.53 1.40 0.35
N GLY A 23 -6.61 0.18 -0.21
CA GLY A 23 -5.95 -0.14 -1.48
C GLY A 23 -6.46 0.67 -2.67
N PHE A 24 -7.75 1.02 -2.71
CA PHE A 24 -8.23 1.96 -3.73
C PHE A 24 -7.81 3.40 -3.43
N ASP A 25 -7.73 3.82 -2.16
CA ASP A 25 -7.27 5.16 -1.78
C ASP A 25 -5.81 5.39 -2.18
N LEU A 26 -4.94 4.44 -1.83
CA LEU A 26 -3.55 4.39 -2.30
C LEU A 26 -3.48 4.38 -3.82
N GLY A 27 -4.35 3.58 -4.47
CA GLY A 27 -4.49 3.52 -5.92
C GLY A 27 -4.81 4.87 -6.55
N VAL A 28 -5.76 5.63 -5.99
CA VAL A 28 -6.08 6.99 -6.43
C VAL A 28 -4.87 7.89 -6.30
N GLY A 29 -4.13 7.82 -5.20
CA GLY A 29 -2.88 8.56 -5.01
C GLY A 29 -1.79 8.23 -6.03
N ILE A 30 -1.61 6.94 -6.34
CA ILE A 30 -0.65 6.48 -7.37
C ILE A 30 -1.01 7.04 -8.75
N LEU A 31 -2.30 7.11 -9.08
CA LEU A 31 -2.77 7.62 -10.37
C LEU A 31 -2.92 9.14 -10.43
N HIS A 32 -2.91 9.82 -9.29
CA HIS A 32 -3.27 11.23 -9.15
C HIS A 32 -2.56 12.17 -10.13
N LEU A 33 -1.24 12.01 -10.27
CA LEU A 33 -0.41 12.85 -11.15
C LEU A 33 -0.56 12.52 -12.65
N ARG A 34 -1.24 11.42 -13.01
CA ARG A 34 -1.58 11.13 -14.42
C ARG A 34 -2.62 12.09 -14.95
N SER A 35 -3.48 12.63 -14.07
CA SER A 35 -4.35 13.74 -14.43
C SER A 35 -3.54 15.02 -14.61
N LYS A 36 -3.80 15.75 -15.70
CA LYS A 36 -3.11 17.01 -16.03
C LYS A 36 -3.84 18.26 -15.55
N GLY A 37 -5.14 18.15 -15.24
CA GLY A 37 -5.99 19.29 -14.85
C GLY A 37 -6.19 19.39 -13.33
N ASP A 38 -6.16 20.62 -12.79
CA ASP A 38 -6.44 20.85 -11.36
C ASP A 38 -7.87 20.46 -10.98
N HIS A 39 -8.83 20.69 -11.89
CA HIS A 39 -10.23 20.28 -11.72
C HIS A 39 -10.34 18.76 -11.58
N ASP A 40 -9.79 18.02 -12.53
CA ASP A 40 -9.81 16.56 -12.53
C ASP A 40 -9.10 15.99 -11.29
N ARG A 41 -7.92 16.50 -10.94
CA ARG A 41 -7.21 16.11 -9.71
C ARG A 41 -8.05 16.32 -8.45
N ARG A 42 -8.80 17.42 -8.39
CA ARG A 42 -9.73 17.67 -7.28
C ARG A 42 -10.87 16.64 -7.26
N ILE A 43 -11.41 16.26 -8.41
CA ILE A 43 -12.42 15.19 -8.51
C ILE A 43 -11.84 13.87 -8.00
N LEU A 44 -10.62 13.49 -8.40
CA LEU A 44 -9.98 12.25 -7.96
C LEU A 44 -9.87 12.19 -6.43
N MET A 45 -9.37 13.24 -5.79
CA MET A 45 -9.25 13.28 -4.32
C MET A 45 -10.61 13.34 -3.62
N ASN A 46 -11.57 14.07 -4.15
CA ASN A 46 -12.92 14.13 -3.59
C ASN A 46 -13.65 12.78 -3.66
N ALA A 47 -13.29 11.91 -4.61
CA ALA A 47 -13.88 10.57 -4.72
C ALA A 47 -13.57 9.68 -3.51
N ILE A 48 -12.46 9.94 -2.81
CA ILE A 48 -12.03 9.18 -1.62
C ILE A 48 -12.17 9.99 -0.32
N GLY A 49 -12.30 11.31 -0.41
CA GLY A 49 -12.37 12.25 0.73
C GLY A 49 -13.31 11.81 1.88
N PRO A 50 -14.52 11.30 1.62
CA PRO A 50 -15.44 10.88 2.69
C PRO A 50 -15.09 9.57 3.42
N VAL A 51 -14.15 8.77 2.90
CA VAL A 51 -13.93 7.38 3.39
C VAL A 51 -12.49 7.07 3.79
N TRP A 52 -11.48 7.78 3.26
CA TRP A 52 -10.08 7.42 3.44
C TRP A 52 -9.63 7.34 4.90
N ASP A 53 -10.08 8.28 5.74
CA ASP A 53 -9.70 8.34 7.17
C ASP A 53 -10.24 7.10 7.92
N GLY A 54 -11.46 6.66 7.58
CA GLY A 54 -12.03 5.42 8.12
C GLY A 54 -11.33 4.16 7.62
N ASN A 55 -10.82 4.17 6.39
CA ASN A 55 -10.09 3.05 5.81
C ASN A 55 -8.72 2.86 6.49
N GLU A 56 -8.03 3.94 6.88
CA GLU A 56 -6.77 3.87 7.64
C GLU A 56 -6.91 3.17 9.01
N VAL A 57 -8.09 3.26 9.65
CA VAL A 57 -8.35 2.62 10.94
C VAL A 57 -8.17 1.10 10.88
N TRP A 58 -8.35 0.47 9.72
CA TRP A 58 -8.12 -0.97 9.55
C TRP A 58 -6.66 -1.35 9.76
N LEU A 59 -5.72 -0.53 9.29
CA LEU A 59 -4.30 -0.74 9.51
C LEU A 59 -3.94 -0.60 10.99
N ILE A 60 -4.45 0.46 11.64
CA ILE A 60 -4.21 0.72 13.06
C ILE A 60 -4.74 -0.44 13.90
N THR A 61 -5.94 -0.93 13.56
CA THR A 61 -6.58 -2.06 14.24
C THR A 61 -5.79 -3.35 14.01
N ALA A 62 -5.28 -3.60 12.81
CA ALA A 62 -4.41 -4.75 12.53
C ALA A 62 -3.12 -4.71 13.39
N GLY A 63 -2.49 -3.53 13.51
CA GLY A 63 -1.33 -3.33 14.38
C GLY A 63 -1.65 -3.58 15.86
N GLY A 64 -2.78 -3.04 16.35
CA GLY A 64 -3.25 -3.26 17.72
C GLY A 64 -3.61 -4.72 18.01
N ALA A 65 -4.23 -5.41 17.05
CA ALA A 65 -4.56 -6.83 17.16
C ALA A 65 -3.29 -7.69 17.20
N LEU A 66 -2.28 -7.38 16.38
CA LEU A 66 -0.96 -8.03 16.45
C LEU A 66 -0.30 -7.82 17.81
N PHE A 67 -0.33 -6.60 18.35
CA PHE A 67 0.22 -6.31 19.67
C PHE A 67 -0.48 -7.09 20.79
N ALA A 68 -1.82 -7.18 20.74
CA ALA A 68 -2.62 -7.87 21.75
C ALA A 68 -2.51 -9.40 21.68
N ALA A 69 -2.55 -9.97 20.48
CA ALA A 69 -2.62 -11.41 20.28
C ALA A 69 -1.26 -12.07 20.07
N PHE A 70 -0.30 -11.37 19.45
CA PHE A 70 1.02 -11.90 19.09
C PHE A 70 2.14 -10.89 19.42
N PRO A 71 2.35 -10.57 20.71
CA PRO A 71 3.25 -9.48 21.13
C PRO A 71 4.70 -9.67 20.66
N ASN A 72 5.21 -10.90 20.62
CA ASN A 72 6.55 -11.18 20.11
C ASN A 72 6.66 -10.92 18.60
N VAL A 73 5.62 -11.28 17.82
CA VAL A 73 5.58 -10.98 16.38
C VAL A 73 5.54 -9.48 16.15
N TYR A 74 4.71 -8.76 16.93
CA TYR A 74 4.63 -7.30 16.87
C TYR A 74 6.00 -6.67 17.18
N ALA A 75 6.62 -7.03 18.30
CA ALA A 75 7.89 -6.45 18.73
C ALA A 75 9.00 -6.69 17.70
N THR A 76 9.19 -7.95 17.28
CA THR A 76 10.21 -8.31 16.30
C THR A 76 9.96 -7.68 14.94
N ALA A 77 8.71 -7.64 14.45
CA ALA A 77 8.42 -7.00 13.16
C ALA A 77 8.72 -5.49 13.21
N PHE A 78 8.21 -4.77 14.22
CA PHE A 78 8.42 -3.32 14.32
C PHE A 78 9.87 -2.93 14.59
N SER A 79 10.64 -3.75 15.32
CA SER A 79 12.08 -3.50 15.50
C SER A 79 12.88 -3.81 14.22
N SER A 80 12.60 -4.95 13.57
CA SER A 80 13.30 -5.36 12.33
C SER A 80 13.05 -4.39 11.18
N PHE A 81 11.80 -3.93 11.03
CA PHE A 81 11.39 -2.97 10.01
C PHE A 81 11.39 -1.53 10.51
N TYR A 82 12.20 -1.18 11.52
CA TYR A 82 12.20 0.17 12.10
C TYR A 82 12.31 1.29 11.07
N LEU A 83 13.36 1.27 10.23
CA LEU A 83 13.56 2.32 9.22
C LEU A 83 12.48 2.28 8.12
N PRO A 84 12.12 1.12 7.52
CA PRO A 84 10.98 1.04 6.59
C PRO A 84 9.66 1.55 7.17
N PHE A 85 9.34 1.23 8.43
CA PHE A 85 8.10 1.64 9.08
C PHE A 85 8.11 3.13 9.42
N MET A 86 9.27 3.71 9.76
CA MET A 86 9.39 5.18 9.89
C MET A 86 9.14 5.89 8.56
N LEU A 87 9.68 5.37 7.46
CA LEU A 87 9.42 5.90 6.12
C LEU A 87 7.95 5.74 5.73
N LEU A 88 7.33 4.60 6.07
CA LEU A 88 5.91 4.34 5.86
C LEU A 88 5.04 5.34 6.61
N LEU A 89 5.34 5.58 7.90
CA LEU A 89 4.63 6.55 8.72
C LEU A 89 4.70 7.95 8.11
N ILE A 90 5.88 8.40 7.67
CA ILE A 90 6.05 9.68 6.99
C ILE A 90 5.21 9.72 5.71
N ALA A 91 5.22 8.64 4.92
CA ALA A 91 4.45 8.54 3.68
C ALA A 91 2.93 8.65 3.92
N LEU A 92 2.42 7.99 4.96
CA LEU A 92 1.01 8.07 5.38
C LEU A 92 0.65 9.47 5.90
N ILE A 93 1.51 10.09 6.71
CA ILE A 93 1.30 11.48 7.18
C ILE A 93 1.22 12.44 6.00
N PHE A 94 2.16 12.38 5.05
CA PHE A 94 2.13 13.23 3.87
C PHE A 94 0.88 13.00 3.02
N ARG A 95 0.42 11.75 2.91
CA ARG A 95 -0.84 11.41 2.22
C ARG A 95 -2.03 12.11 2.88
N ALA A 96 -2.23 11.89 4.18
CA ALA A 96 -3.34 12.44 4.95
C ALA A 96 -3.36 13.98 4.89
N VAL A 97 -2.21 14.61 5.19
CA VAL A 97 -2.10 16.08 5.20
C VAL A 97 -2.28 16.66 3.79
N SER A 98 -1.81 15.99 2.74
CA SER A 98 -2.08 16.41 1.37
C SER A 98 -3.57 16.48 1.05
N ILE A 99 -4.38 15.51 1.53
CA ILE A 99 -5.83 15.49 1.29
C ILE A 99 -6.48 16.71 1.95
N GLU A 100 -6.14 16.97 3.21
CA GLU A 100 -6.73 18.06 3.99
C GLU A 100 -6.27 19.46 3.55
N PHE A 101 -4.98 19.62 3.21
CA PHE A 101 -4.38 20.94 3.03
C PHE A 101 -4.38 21.43 1.59
N ARG A 102 -4.45 20.54 0.60
CA ARG A 102 -4.38 20.91 -0.83
C ARG A 102 -5.32 22.06 -1.21
N SER A 103 -6.55 22.03 -0.69
CA SER A 103 -7.60 22.99 -1.07
C SER A 103 -7.71 24.20 -0.14
N LYS A 104 -6.83 24.33 0.86
CA LYS A 104 -6.83 25.45 1.81
C LYS A 104 -6.26 26.75 1.22
N GLU A 105 -5.44 26.64 0.16
CA GLU A 105 -4.80 27.78 -0.50
C GLU A 105 -4.98 27.65 -2.03
N ALA A 106 -5.22 28.78 -2.70
CA ALA A 106 -5.50 28.82 -4.13
C ALA A 106 -4.22 28.86 -4.99
N ASN A 107 -3.07 29.16 -4.39
CA ASN A 107 -1.78 29.21 -5.08
C ASN A 107 -1.47 27.89 -5.84
N PRO A 108 -1.19 27.93 -7.16
CA PRO A 108 -0.84 26.74 -7.94
C PRO A 108 0.39 25.97 -7.42
N ARG A 109 1.37 26.67 -6.85
CA ARG A 109 2.56 26.02 -6.25
C ARG A 109 2.20 25.22 -5.01
N TRP A 110 1.28 25.72 -4.20
CA TRP A 110 0.74 25.02 -3.02
C TRP A 110 0.02 23.74 -3.43
N ARG A 111 -0.92 23.84 -4.39
CA ARG A 111 -1.65 22.67 -4.90
C ARG A 111 -0.72 21.62 -5.49
N SER A 112 0.29 22.04 -6.26
CA SER A 112 1.29 21.15 -6.86
C SER A 112 2.16 20.45 -5.81
N PHE A 113 2.52 21.14 -4.73
CA PHE A 113 3.25 20.52 -3.60
C PHE A 113 2.45 19.39 -2.97
N TRP A 114 1.19 19.64 -2.62
CA TRP A 114 0.32 18.63 -2.01
C TRP A 114 -0.11 17.53 -2.99
N ASP A 115 -0.27 17.83 -4.29
CA ASP A 115 -0.48 16.84 -5.35
C ASP A 115 0.67 15.82 -5.40
N LYS A 116 1.91 16.33 -5.33
CA LYS A 116 3.11 15.48 -5.30
C LYS A 116 3.22 14.71 -3.98
N GLY A 117 2.96 15.36 -2.85
CA GLY A 117 2.95 14.72 -1.54
C GLY A 117 1.96 13.54 -1.47
N PHE A 118 0.75 13.73 -2.02
CA PHE A 118 -0.28 12.70 -2.04
C PHE A 118 0.16 11.49 -2.88
N SER A 119 0.71 11.76 -4.07
CA SER A 119 1.12 10.71 -4.99
C SER A 119 2.37 9.97 -4.51
N ILE A 120 3.40 10.69 -4.09
CA ILE A 120 4.64 10.10 -3.56
C ILE A 120 4.37 9.34 -2.28
N GLY A 121 3.57 9.90 -1.36
CA GLY A 121 3.16 9.22 -0.12
C GLY A 121 2.44 7.90 -0.41
N SER A 122 1.49 7.89 -1.34
CA SER A 122 0.74 6.68 -1.70
C SER A 122 1.63 5.62 -2.39
N ILE A 123 2.53 6.04 -3.27
CA ILE A 123 3.49 5.14 -3.92
C ILE A 123 4.46 4.55 -2.89
N MET A 124 5.05 5.39 -2.05
CA MET A 124 6.01 4.96 -1.02
C MET A 124 5.36 4.02 -0.02
N ALA A 125 4.17 4.35 0.49
CA ALA A 125 3.46 3.50 1.43
C ALA A 125 3.18 2.12 0.81
N THR A 126 2.68 2.08 -0.42
CA THR A 126 2.40 0.82 -1.13
C THR A 126 3.65 -0.03 -1.35
N LEU A 127 4.75 0.59 -1.80
CA LEU A 127 6.01 -0.11 -2.01
C LEU A 127 6.56 -0.69 -0.70
N LEU A 128 6.56 0.11 0.37
CA LEU A 128 7.07 -0.31 1.68
C LEU A 128 6.24 -1.45 2.28
N PHE A 129 4.92 -1.42 2.14
CA PHE A 129 4.06 -2.55 2.53
C PHE A 129 4.38 -3.83 1.76
N GLY A 130 4.48 -3.75 0.43
CA GLY A 130 4.80 -4.92 -0.38
C GLY A 130 6.20 -5.46 -0.09
N ILE A 131 7.19 -4.59 0.15
CA ILE A 131 8.54 -4.99 0.56
C ILE A 131 8.51 -5.68 1.92
N ALA A 132 7.76 -5.17 2.90
CA ALA A 132 7.64 -5.79 4.22
C ALA A 132 7.03 -7.20 4.10
N ILE A 133 5.92 -7.34 3.37
CA ILE A 133 5.28 -8.66 3.14
C ILE A 133 6.24 -9.59 2.39
N GLY A 134 6.94 -9.11 1.37
CA GLY A 134 7.90 -9.90 0.60
C GLY A 134 9.04 -10.45 1.47
N ASN A 135 9.54 -9.66 2.41
CA ASN A 135 10.54 -10.13 3.39
C ASN A 135 9.96 -11.17 4.35
N VAL A 136 8.73 -10.96 4.84
CA VAL A 136 8.05 -11.95 5.71
C VAL A 136 7.91 -13.30 4.98
N VAL A 137 7.59 -13.29 3.69
CA VAL A 137 7.47 -14.51 2.88
C VAL A 137 8.84 -15.18 2.63
N MET A 138 9.87 -14.40 2.29
CA MET A 138 11.21 -14.97 2.10
C MET A 138 11.86 -15.47 3.39
N GLY A 139 11.49 -14.83 4.51
CA GLY A 139 12.24 -14.89 5.75
C GLY A 139 13.41 -13.90 5.73
N PHE A 140 13.77 -13.40 6.90
CA PHE A 140 14.90 -12.50 7.12
C PHE A 140 15.59 -12.85 8.44
N PRO A 141 16.89 -12.53 8.63
CA PRO A 141 17.67 -13.05 9.74
C PRO A 141 17.24 -12.46 11.08
N ILE A 142 16.62 -13.30 11.92
CA ILE A 142 16.25 -12.99 13.31
C ILE A 142 17.10 -13.88 14.24
N GLY A 143 17.75 -13.25 15.21
CA GLY A 143 18.57 -13.93 16.21
C GLY A 143 17.77 -14.72 17.23
N SER A 144 18.46 -15.51 18.06
CA SER A 144 17.83 -16.25 19.18
C SER A 144 17.21 -15.33 20.24
N ASP A 145 17.66 -14.09 20.31
CA ASP A 145 17.14 -12.99 21.12
C ASP A 145 15.95 -12.28 20.48
N MET A 146 15.45 -12.77 19.33
CA MET A 146 14.35 -12.19 18.56
C MET A 146 14.66 -10.81 17.94
N GLU A 147 15.94 -10.46 17.87
CA GLU A 147 16.42 -9.22 17.26
C GLU A 147 16.88 -9.42 15.83
N TYR A 148 16.70 -8.37 15.02
CA TYR A 148 17.13 -8.39 13.62
C TYR A 148 18.65 -8.29 13.51
N GLN A 149 19.27 -9.22 12.77
CA GLN A 149 20.72 -9.27 12.60
C GLN A 149 21.21 -8.71 11.25
N GLY A 150 20.28 -8.25 10.41
CA GLY A 150 20.61 -7.63 9.13
C GLY A 150 20.71 -6.10 9.21
N ASN A 151 20.89 -5.48 8.05
CA ASN A 151 20.78 -4.05 7.86
C ASN A 151 19.56 -3.70 6.97
N PHE A 152 19.32 -2.40 6.78
CA PHE A 152 18.18 -1.90 5.99
C PHE A 152 18.21 -2.38 4.52
N PHE A 153 19.38 -2.43 3.89
CA PHE A 153 19.50 -2.79 2.48
C PHE A 153 19.25 -4.28 2.22
N ASP A 154 19.43 -5.14 3.24
CA ASP A 154 19.11 -6.56 3.13
C ASP A 154 17.59 -6.79 2.94
N LEU A 155 16.77 -5.85 3.43
CA LEU A 155 15.32 -5.83 3.22
C LEU A 155 14.94 -5.45 1.78
N LEU A 156 15.85 -4.85 1.01
CA LEU A 156 15.65 -4.43 -0.38
C LEU A 156 16.16 -5.47 -1.38
N ASN A 157 15.96 -6.76 -1.07
CA ASN A 157 16.31 -7.85 -1.97
C ASN A 157 15.39 -7.90 -3.21
N PRO A 158 15.81 -8.54 -4.31
CA PRO A 158 15.04 -8.57 -5.56
C PRO A 158 13.60 -9.10 -5.40
N TYR A 159 13.40 -10.08 -4.50
CA TYR A 159 12.07 -10.64 -4.26
C TYR A 159 11.15 -9.67 -3.54
N SER A 160 11.61 -9.03 -2.46
CA SER A 160 10.81 -8.05 -1.72
C SER A 160 10.50 -6.80 -2.56
N LEU A 161 11.44 -6.37 -3.40
CA LEU A 161 11.20 -5.31 -4.37
C LEU A 161 10.13 -5.70 -5.39
N MET A 162 10.17 -6.94 -5.91
CA MET A 162 9.14 -7.46 -6.80
C MET A 162 7.76 -7.49 -6.12
N ALA A 163 7.70 -7.88 -4.84
CA ALA A 163 6.47 -7.83 -4.05
C ALA A 163 5.94 -6.39 -3.89
N GLY A 164 6.84 -5.42 -3.66
CA GLY A 164 6.53 -3.99 -3.65
C GLY A 164 5.91 -3.51 -4.97
N PHE A 165 6.54 -3.80 -6.11
CA PHE A 165 6.02 -3.42 -7.42
C PHE A 165 4.72 -4.15 -7.77
N PHE A 166 4.59 -5.42 -7.39
CA PHE A 166 3.34 -6.15 -7.54
C PHE A 166 2.20 -5.44 -6.77
N ALA A 167 2.40 -5.11 -5.50
CA ALA A 167 1.42 -4.36 -4.71
C ALA A 167 1.09 -2.99 -5.34
N LEU A 168 2.10 -2.28 -5.85
CA LEU A 168 1.92 -0.99 -6.51
C LEU A 168 1.01 -1.09 -7.74
N THR A 169 1.23 -2.09 -8.58
CA THR A 169 0.42 -2.29 -9.79
C THR A 169 -0.99 -2.78 -9.47
N MET A 170 -1.13 -3.62 -8.45
CA MET A 170 -2.41 -4.08 -7.94
C MET A 170 -3.26 -2.92 -7.42
N PHE A 171 -2.73 -2.06 -6.55
CA PHE A 171 -3.46 -0.91 -6.02
C PHE A 171 -3.69 0.16 -7.09
N ALA A 172 -2.75 0.38 -8.02
CA ALA A 172 -2.98 1.27 -9.16
C ALA A 172 -4.15 0.80 -10.04
N LEU A 173 -4.31 -0.51 -10.24
CA LEU A 173 -5.48 -1.05 -10.93
C LEU A 173 -6.76 -0.88 -10.10
N HIS A 174 -6.70 -1.20 -8.80
CA HIS A 174 -7.83 -1.08 -7.89
C HIS A 174 -8.38 0.35 -7.80
N GLY A 175 -7.50 1.35 -7.58
CA GLY A 175 -7.88 2.76 -7.59
C GLY A 175 -8.42 3.23 -8.93
N GLY A 176 -7.89 2.72 -10.04
CA GLY A 176 -8.44 2.99 -11.37
C GLY A 176 -9.89 2.50 -11.52
N ILE A 177 -10.16 1.26 -11.11
CA ILE A 177 -11.51 0.67 -11.15
C ILE A 177 -12.47 1.49 -10.26
N TYR A 178 -12.05 1.83 -9.04
CA TYR A 178 -12.83 2.67 -8.13
C TYR A 178 -13.15 4.03 -8.75
N LEU A 179 -12.16 4.72 -9.32
CA LEU A 179 -12.37 6.00 -9.99
C LEU A 179 -13.31 5.90 -11.18
N ASN A 180 -13.25 4.82 -11.96
CA ASN A 180 -14.19 4.60 -13.06
C ASN A 180 -15.64 4.45 -12.58
N MET A 181 -15.87 3.94 -11.36
CA MET A 181 -17.20 3.88 -10.74
C MET A 181 -17.66 5.22 -10.17
N LYS A 182 -16.72 6.13 -9.85
CA LYS A 182 -16.99 7.42 -9.18
C LYS A 182 -16.96 8.63 -10.11
N THR A 183 -16.63 8.44 -11.38
CA THR A 183 -16.49 9.52 -12.37
C THR A 183 -17.34 9.26 -13.60
N GLU A 184 -17.66 10.33 -14.33
CA GLU A 184 -18.48 10.29 -15.55
C GLU A 184 -17.83 11.13 -16.66
N GLY A 185 -18.36 11.02 -17.88
CA GLY A 185 -17.97 11.87 -19.01
C GLY A 185 -16.52 11.65 -19.48
N GLU A 186 -15.83 12.75 -19.82
CA GLU A 186 -14.48 12.70 -20.39
C GLU A 186 -13.42 12.18 -19.40
N LEU A 187 -13.55 12.52 -18.11
CA LEU A 187 -12.62 12.02 -17.08
C LEU A 187 -12.73 10.49 -16.95
N GLN A 188 -13.94 9.94 -16.94
CA GLN A 188 -14.16 8.49 -16.89
C GLN A 188 -13.54 7.78 -18.10
N LYS A 189 -13.69 8.32 -19.31
CA LYS A 189 -13.05 7.77 -20.52
C LYS A 189 -11.51 7.76 -20.41
N GLN A 190 -10.91 8.81 -19.85
CA GLN A 190 -9.47 8.84 -19.59
C GLN A 190 -9.05 7.76 -18.59
N ILE A 191 -9.80 7.59 -17.49
CA ILE A 191 -9.55 6.57 -16.47
C ILE A 191 -9.67 5.16 -17.07
N GLN A 192 -10.64 4.89 -17.95
CA GLN A 192 -10.74 3.61 -18.66
C GLN A 192 -9.49 3.32 -19.49
N GLY A 193 -8.89 4.34 -20.10
CA GLY A 193 -7.58 4.23 -20.75
C GLY A 193 -6.47 3.82 -19.77
N TRP A 194 -6.44 4.43 -18.58
CA TRP A 194 -5.46 4.08 -17.54
C TRP A 194 -5.65 2.66 -17.03
N ILE A 195 -6.90 2.21 -16.82
CA ILE A 195 -7.23 0.85 -16.40
C ILE A 195 -6.72 -0.17 -17.40
N LYS A 196 -6.95 0.03 -18.71
CA LYS A 196 -6.49 -0.91 -19.75
C LYS A 196 -4.98 -1.12 -19.71
N VAL A 197 -4.22 -0.03 -19.53
CA VAL A 197 -2.76 -0.10 -19.42
C VAL A 197 -2.34 -0.76 -18.10
N ASN A 198 -2.92 -0.33 -16.97
CA ASN A 198 -2.60 -0.87 -15.65
C ASN A 198 -2.96 -2.35 -15.51
N TYR A 199 -4.02 -2.81 -16.18
CA TYR A 199 -4.44 -4.21 -16.19
C TYR A 199 -3.32 -5.10 -16.74
N TRP A 200 -2.76 -4.75 -17.91
CA TRP A 200 -1.68 -5.54 -18.50
C TRP A 200 -0.39 -5.47 -17.68
N ILE A 201 -0.07 -4.29 -17.13
CA ILE A 201 1.07 -4.15 -16.21
C ILE A 201 0.88 -5.05 -14.99
N PHE A 202 -0.30 -5.02 -14.37
CA PHE A 202 -0.65 -5.88 -13.23
C PHE A 202 -0.54 -7.36 -13.59
N VAL A 203 -1.08 -7.80 -14.74
CA VAL A 203 -1.00 -9.20 -15.18
C VAL A 203 0.45 -9.65 -15.32
N VAL A 204 1.33 -8.82 -15.90
CA VAL A 204 2.75 -9.14 -16.02
C VAL A 204 3.40 -9.28 -14.65
N PHE A 205 3.21 -8.31 -13.75
CA PHE A 205 3.77 -8.39 -12.39
C PHE A 205 3.19 -9.54 -11.58
N TYR A 206 1.90 -9.85 -11.72
CA TYR A 206 1.25 -10.99 -11.09
C TYR A 206 1.88 -12.32 -11.54
N LEU A 207 2.05 -12.52 -12.85
CA LEU A 207 2.64 -13.74 -13.39
C LEU A 207 4.12 -13.88 -13.00
N VAL A 208 4.89 -12.79 -13.10
CA VAL A 208 6.31 -12.79 -12.74
C VAL A 208 6.50 -13.02 -11.24
N PHE A 209 5.74 -12.32 -10.39
CA PHE A 209 5.83 -12.49 -8.94
C PHE A 209 5.39 -13.89 -8.50
N SER A 210 4.29 -14.41 -9.07
CA SER A 210 3.83 -15.77 -8.79
C SER A 210 4.87 -16.80 -9.24
N GLY A 211 5.39 -16.69 -10.47
CA GLY A 211 6.44 -17.59 -10.98
C GLY A 211 7.73 -17.54 -10.17
N LEU A 212 8.13 -16.34 -9.72
CA LEU A 212 9.29 -16.17 -8.84
C LEU A 212 9.06 -16.82 -7.46
N THR A 213 7.86 -16.68 -6.90
CA THR A 213 7.48 -17.32 -5.64
C THR A 213 7.52 -18.84 -5.77
N LEU A 214 6.97 -19.40 -6.85
CA LEU A 214 7.02 -20.84 -7.14
C LEU A 214 8.46 -21.37 -7.23
N TYR A 215 9.35 -20.59 -7.83
CA TYR A 215 10.74 -20.98 -8.03
C TYR A 215 11.56 -20.92 -6.74
N LEU A 216 11.37 -19.87 -5.94
CA LEU A 216 12.18 -19.63 -4.72
C LEU A 216 11.61 -20.30 -3.46
N LYS A 217 10.29 -20.54 -3.42
CA LYS A 217 9.55 -21.07 -2.26
C LYS A 217 8.55 -22.16 -2.70
N PRO A 218 9.00 -23.25 -3.34
CA PRO A 218 8.11 -24.32 -3.81
C PRO A 218 7.31 -24.97 -2.67
N GLU A 219 7.83 -24.96 -1.44
CA GLU A 219 7.18 -25.47 -0.24
C GLU A 219 5.88 -24.75 0.15
N MET A 220 5.60 -23.56 -0.39
CA MET A 220 4.37 -22.82 -0.09
C MET A 220 3.11 -23.43 -0.75
N ILE A 221 3.27 -24.38 -1.67
CA ILE A 221 2.16 -25.00 -2.43
C ILE A 221 2.04 -26.50 -2.17
N ALA A 222 3.05 -27.10 -1.54
CA ALA A 222 3.04 -28.50 -1.14
C ALA A 222 2.24 -28.71 0.16
#